data_AF-A0A7W1F120-F1
#
_entry.id   AF-A0A7W1F120-F1
#
_cell.length_a   1.000
_cell.length_b   1.000
_cell.length_c   1.000
_cell.angle_alpha   90.00
_cell.angle_beta   90.00
_cell.angle_gamma   90.00
#
_symmetry.space_group_name_H-M   'P 1'
#
loop_
_entity.id
_entity.type
_entity.pdbx_description
1 polymer ?
#
loop_
_entity_poly.entity_id
_entity_poly.type
_entity_poly.pdbx_seq_one_letter_code
_entity_poly.pdbx_strand_id
1 'polypeptide(L)' 'TAEPNDGLRVVSFRDGQRTESTQPCLASDWDAFWRNVADHLILGEPLAVTPESARDVIAVLDLAAESARAGGAPLALPY' A
#
# COMPACT_ATOMS: atom_id res chain seq x y z
N THR A 1 16.02 -5.03 15.90
CA THR A 1 14.87 -5.04 16.81
C THR A 1 14.31 -3.64 16.84
N ALA A 2 13.14 -3.41 16.25
CA ALA A 2 12.49 -2.11 16.37
C ALA A 2 11.91 -1.98 17.79
N GLU A 3 12.28 -0.92 18.50
CA GLU A 3 11.65 -0.54 19.78
C GLU A 3 10.13 -0.38 19.58
N PRO A 4 9.27 -0.71 20.56
CA PRO A 4 7.85 -0.45 20.46
C PRO A 4 7.64 1.07 20.45
N ASN A 5 7.28 1.61 19.29
CA ASN A 5 6.87 3.01 19.16
C ASN A 5 5.54 3.18 19.90
N ASP A 6 5.31 4.30 20.60
CA ASP A 6 4.18 4.62 21.51
C ASP A 6 2.77 4.61 20.87
N GLY A 7 2.61 3.92 19.74
CA GLY A 7 1.43 3.86 18.92
C GLY A 7 1.31 5.08 18.00
N LEU A 8 0.59 4.92 16.91
CA LEU A 8 0.22 6.02 16.02
C LEU A 8 -1.04 6.68 16.56
N ARG A 9 -0.95 7.98 16.88
CA ARG A 9 -2.12 8.78 17.27
C ARG A 9 -2.94 9.10 16.03
N VAL A 10 -4.14 8.52 15.95
CA VAL A 10 -5.08 8.70 14.84
C VAL A 10 -6.20 9.63 15.28
N VAL A 11 -6.35 10.73 14.54
CA VAL A 11 -7.49 11.65 14.67
C VAL A 11 -8.39 11.43 13.47
N SER A 12 -9.66 11.08 13.73
CA SER A 12 -10.68 10.90 12.69
C SER A 12 -11.83 11.87 12.90
N PHE A 13 -12.44 12.30 11.79
CA PHE A 13 -13.66 13.09 11.80
C PHE A 13 -14.74 12.27 11.10
N ARG A 14 -15.78 11.90 11.83
CA ARG A 14 -16.95 11.18 11.31
C ARG A 14 -18.21 11.83 11.86
N ASP A 15 -19.18 12.11 10.99
CA ASP A 15 -20.48 12.71 11.34
C ASP A 15 -20.36 13.99 12.20
N GLY A 16 -19.35 14.83 11.92
CA GLY A 16 -19.08 16.06 12.68
C GLY A 16 -18.44 15.86 14.05
N GLN A 17 -18.16 14.62 14.45
CA GLN A 17 -17.47 14.30 15.69
C GLN A 17 -15.99 14.00 15.45
N ARG A 18 -15.13 14.57 16.30
CA ARG A 18 -13.70 14.26 16.34
C ARG A 18 -13.47 13.08 17.30
N THR A 19 -12.90 12.00 16.80
CA THR A 19 -12.49 10.86 17.61
C THR A 19 -10.98 10.70 17.54
N GLU A 20 -10.36 10.52 18.71
CA GLU A 20 -8.92 10.32 18.84
C GLU A 20 -8.66 8.92 19.41
N SER A 21 -7.73 8.18 18.79
CA SER A 21 -7.35 6.84 19.22
C SER A 21 -5.85 6.62 19.02
N THR A 22 -5.26 5.76 19.86
CA THR A 22 -3.90 5.27 19.65
C THR A 22 -3.97 3.91 19.01
N GLN A 23 -3.38 3.76 17.82
CA GLN A 23 -3.30 2.51 17.10
C GLN A 23 -1.91 1.89 17.28
N PRO A 24 -1.79 0.56 17.39
CA PRO A 24 -0.48 -0.08 17.50
C PRO A 24 0.34 0.19 16.23
N CYS A 25 1.63 0.49 16.41
CA CYS A 25 2.59 0.50 15.30
C CYS A 25 3.13 -0.92 15.17
N LEU A 26 2.82 -1.59 14.07
CA LEU A 26 3.33 -2.94 13.82
C LEU A 26 4.84 -2.90 13.60
N ALA A 27 5.55 -3.92 14.09
CA ALA A 27 6.96 -4.08 13.79
C ALA A 27 7.14 -4.25 12.28
N SER A 28 8.13 -3.55 11.73
CA SER A 28 8.50 -3.70 10.33
C SER A 28 9.18 -5.06 10.09
N ASP A 29 8.81 -5.72 9.00
CA ASP A 29 9.35 -7.01 8.58
C ASP A 29 9.61 -6.99 7.07
N TRP A 30 10.76 -6.45 6.68
CA TRP A 30 11.17 -6.36 5.28
C TRP A 30 11.49 -7.74 4.69
N ASP A 31 11.95 -8.67 5.51
CA ASP A 31 12.34 -10.01 5.08
C ASP A 31 11.12 -10.87 4.70
N ALA A 32 9.91 -10.47 5.07
CA ALA A 32 8.67 -11.11 4.65
C ALA A 32 8.53 -11.18 3.12
N PHE A 33 9.02 -10.16 2.39
CA PHE A 33 9.00 -10.17 0.93
C PHE A 33 9.84 -11.32 0.36
N TRP A 34 11.10 -11.43 0.79
CA TRP A 34 12.02 -12.45 0.29
C TRP A 34 11.62 -13.87 0.71
N ARG A 35 11.07 -14.02 1.93
CA ARG A 35 10.49 -15.30 2.36
C ARG A 35 9.38 -15.76 1.42
N ASN A 36 8.40 -14.90 1.15
CA ASN A 36 7.32 -15.25 0.23
C ASN A 36 7.82 -15.57 -1.19
N VAL A 37 8.83 -14.86 -1.71
CA VAL A 37 9.45 -15.19 -3.00
C VAL A 37 10.08 -16.59 -2.97
N ALA A 38 10.82 -16.92 -1.92
CA ALA A 38 11.42 -18.25 -1.75
C ALA A 38 10.35 -19.35 -1.65
N ASP A 39 9.31 -19.12 -0.85
CA ASP A 39 8.19 -20.06 -0.67
C ASP A 39 7.42 -20.28 -1.99
N HIS A 40 7.21 -19.23 -2.78
CA HIS A 40 6.64 -19.35 -4.12
C HIS A 40 7.51 -20.22 -5.04
N LEU A 41 8.83 -19.99 -5.05
CA LEU A 41 9.74 -20.72 -5.94
C LEU A 41 9.96 -22.19 -5.54
N ILE A 42 9.96 -22.47 -4.24
CA ILE A 42 10.28 -23.80 -3.70
C ILE A 42 9.02 -24.63 -3.47
N LEU A 43 7.96 -24.02 -2.95
CA LEU A 43 6.75 -24.70 -2.48
C LEU A 43 5.52 -24.39 -3.34
N GLY A 44 5.60 -23.42 -4.26
CA GLY A 44 4.48 -23.03 -5.10
C GLY A 44 3.42 -22.19 -4.37
N GLU A 45 3.75 -21.60 -3.23
CA GLU A 45 2.82 -20.71 -2.50
C GLU A 45 2.41 -19.49 -3.35
N PRO A 46 1.22 -18.90 -3.16
CA PRO A 46 0.85 -17.67 -3.84
C PRO A 46 1.81 -16.51 -3.53
N LEU A 47 2.16 -15.74 -4.56
CA LEU A 47 2.91 -14.49 -4.36
C LEU A 47 2.03 -13.45 -3.64
N ALA A 48 2.57 -12.88 -2.57
CA ALA A 48 1.96 -11.77 -1.85
C ALA A 48 1.93 -10.49 -2.70
N VAL A 49 2.90 -10.33 -3.61
CA VAL A 49 2.96 -9.25 -4.61
C VAL A 49 3.08 -9.88 -5.99
N THR A 50 2.01 -9.82 -6.79
CA THR A 50 1.98 -10.41 -8.13
C THR A 50 2.50 -9.44 -9.20
N PRO A 51 2.95 -9.93 -10.36
CA PRO A 51 3.31 -9.07 -11.48
C PRO A 51 2.13 -8.20 -11.97
N GLU A 52 0.91 -8.73 -11.89
CA GLU A 52 -0.31 -8.02 -12.28
C GLU A 52 -0.57 -6.83 -11.36
N SER A 53 -0.42 -6.98 -10.05
CA SER A 53 -0.62 -5.86 -9.12
C SER A 53 0.42 -4.74 -9.34
N ALA A 54 1.66 -5.10 -9.69
CA ALA A 54 2.67 -4.12 -10.07
C ALA A 54 2.32 -3.38 -11.37
N ARG A 55 1.69 -4.05 -12.34
CA ARG A 55 1.21 -3.43 -13.59
C ARG A 55 0.15 -2.37 -13.30
N ASP A 56 -0.77 -2.63 -12.39
CA ASP A 56 -1.83 -1.68 -12.03
C ASP A 56 -1.23 -0.37 -11.47
N VAL A 57 -0.21 -0.49 -10.62
CA VAL A 57 0.52 0.68 -10.10
C VAL A 57 1.18 1.47 -11.23
N ILE A 58 1.84 0.78 -12.18
CA ILE A 58 2.46 1.44 -13.33
C ILE A 58 1.41 2.19 -14.17
N ALA A 59 0.24 1.59 -14.40
CA ALA A 59 -0.84 2.24 -15.15
C ALA A 59 -1.33 3.52 -14.46
N VAL A 60 -1.48 3.51 -13.13
CA VAL A 60 -1.83 4.70 -12.35
C VAL A 60 -0.78 5.79 -12.51
N LEU A 61 0.51 5.45 -12.43
CA LEU A 61 1.60 6.42 -12.56
C LEU A 61 1.63 7.08 -13.95
N ASP A 62 1.40 6.29 -15.01
CA ASP A 62 1.37 6.79 -16.38
C ASP A 62 0.16 7.71 -16.62
N LEU A 63 -1.03 7.26 -16.22
CA LEU A 63 -2.25 8.06 -16.33
C LEU A 63 -2.21 9.33 -15.48
N ALA A 64 -1.57 9.30 -14.32
CA ALA A 64 -1.34 10.51 -13.53
C ALA A 64 -0.46 11.53 -14.29
N ALA A 65 0.59 11.05 -14.98
CA ALA A 65 1.43 11.90 -15.81
C ALA A 65 0.66 12.48 -17.02
N GLU A 66 -0.19 11.68 -17.67
CA GLU A 66 -1.08 12.15 -18.73
C GLU A 66 -2.09 13.18 -18.25
N SER A 67 -2.76 12.89 -17.13
CA SER A 67 -3.71 13.79 -16.48
C SER A 67 -3.07 15.15 -16.19
N ALA A 68 -1.88 15.17 -15.59
CA ALA A 68 -1.16 16.39 -15.29
C ALA A 68 -0.87 17.22 -16.55
N ARG A 69 -0.45 16.58 -17.65
CA ARG A 69 -0.25 17.26 -18.95
C ARG A 69 -1.55 17.80 -19.55
N ALA A 70 -2.68 17.14 -19.29
CA ALA A 70 -4.00 17.52 -19.76
C ALA A 70 -4.77 18.48 -18.82
N GLY A 71 -4.08 19.11 -17.85
CA GLY A 71 -4.70 20.08 -16.93
C GLY A 71 -5.36 19.46 -15.69
N GLY A 72 -5.00 18.23 -15.34
CA GLY A 72 -5.44 17.55 -14.11
C GLY A 72 -6.81 16.90 -14.21
N ALA A 73 -7.31 16.64 -15.43
CA ALA A 73 -8.59 15.96 -15.62
C ALA A 73 -8.49 14.48 -15.16
N PRO A 74 -9.48 13.94 -14.44
CA PRO A 74 -9.51 12.52 -14.09
C PRO A 74 -9.52 11.64 -15.35
N LEU A 75 -8.65 10.63 -15.37
CA LEU A 75 -8.60 9.60 -16.42
C LEU A 75 -9.05 8.26 -15.84
N ALA A 76 -9.73 7.45 -16.66
CA ALA A 76 -10.21 6.14 -16.26
C ALA A 76 -9.08 5.10 -16.27
N LEU A 77 -9.08 4.20 -15.29
CA LEU A 77 -8.22 3.02 -15.32
C LEU A 77 -8.78 1.98 -16.31
N PRO A 78 -7.93 1.22 -17.01
CA PRO A 78 -8.35 0.34 -18.10
C PRO A 78 -8.96 -1.01 -17.64
N TYR A 79 -9.67 -1.07 -16.50
CA TYR A 79 -10.34 -2.28 -16.01
C TYR A 79 -11.59 -1.99 -15.17
#